data_AF-A0A250IWM9-F1
#
_entry.id   AF-A0A250IWM9-F1
#
_cell.length_a   1.000
_cell.length_b   1.000
_cell.length_c   1.000
_cell.angle_alpha   90.00
_cell.angle_beta   90.00
_cell.angle_gamma   90.00
#
_symmetry.space_group_name_H-M   'P 1'
#
loop_
_entity.id
_entity.type
_entity.pdbx_description
1 polymer ?
#
loop_
_entity_poly.entity_id
_entity_poly.type
_entity_poly.pdbx_seq_one_letter_code
_entity_poly.pdbx_strand_id
1 'polypeptide(L)'
;MAATKIAIIGNGNVGSALEKGAKNAGYEVRTTGADPKDVRTASAWGDFIILTIPASARQDAIKNLGATRYGADIGFKVVWLGKEVRP
;
A
#
# COMPACT_ATOMS: atom_id res chain seq x y z
N MET A 1 -10.26 -3.37 20.94
CA MET A 1 -9.69 -4.01 19.72
C MET A 1 -8.49 -3.18 19.29
N ALA A 2 -7.39 -3.79 18.87
CA ALA A 2 -6.25 -3.04 18.34
C ALA A 2 -6.65 -2.33 17.04
N ALA A 3 -6.17 -1.11 16.83
CA ALA A 3 -6.46 -0.37 15.59
C ALA A 3 -5.75 -1.06 14.41
N THR A 4 -6.49 -1.31 13.34
CA THR A 4 -5.94 -1.93 12.12
C THR A 4 -4.89 -1.01 11.50
N LYS A 5 -3.72 -1.57 11.16
CA LYS A 5 -2.58 -0.84 10.61
C LYS A 5 -2.59 -0.85 9.09
N ILE A 6 -2.56 0.32 8.49
CA ILE A 6 -2.57 0.52 7.04
C ILE A 6 -1.24 1.13 6.60
N ALA A 7 -0.51 0.41 5.76
CA ALA A 7 0.64 0.93 5.03
C ALA A 7 0.21 1.46 3.66
N ILE A 8 0.53 2.70 3.35
CA ILE A 8 0.25 3.33 2.06
C ILE A 8 1.58 3.57 1.35
N ILE A 9 1.75 2.97 0.17
CA ILE A 9 2.92 3.14 -0.67
C ILE A 9 2.57 4.09 -1.81
N GLY A 10 3.24 5.24 -1.84
CA GLY A 10 2.95 6.38 -2.69
C GLY A 10 2.46 7.56 -1.84
N ASN A 11 3.27 8.60 -1.71
CA ASN A 11 3.02 9.81 -0.92
C ASN A 11 2.61 11.02 -1.78
N GLY A 12 2.06 10.76 -2.97
CA GLY A 12 1.47 11.80 -3.83
C GLY A 12 0.03 12.16 -3.43
N ASN A 13 -0.67 12.87 -4.31
CA ASN A 13 -2.04 13.36 -4.05
C ASN A 13 -3.01 12.28 -3.52
N VAL A 14 -3.02 11.10 -4.14
CA VAL A 14 -3.92 10.01 -3.75
C VAL A 14 -3.53 9.43 -2.39
N GLY A 15 -2.24 9.20 -2.15
CA GLY A 15 -1.76 8.65 -0.88
C GLY A 15 -2.03 9.56 0.30
N SER A 16 -1.77 10.85 0.16
CA SER A 16 -2.05 11.85 1.19
C SER A 16 -3.55 11.98 1.49
N ALA A 17 -4.40 11.88 0.46
CA ALA A 17 -5.86 11.88 0.64
C ALA A 17 -6.35 10.63 1.38
N LEU A 18 -5.83 9.45 1.04
CA LEU A 18 -6.13 8.20 1.73
C LEU A 18 -5.65 8.21 3.17
N GLU A 19 -4.44 8.71 3.43
CA GLU A 19 -3.92 8.84 4.80
C GLU A 19 -4.84 9.69 5.65
N LYS A 20 -5.25 10.86 5.16
CA LYS A 20 -6.18 11.75 5.85
C LYS A 20 -7.51 11.06 6.14
N GLY A 21 -8.10 10.40 5.14
CA GLY A 21 -9.37 9.68 5.29
C GLY A 21 -9.28 8.52 6.28
N ALA A 22 -8.22 7.71 6.20
CA ALA A 22 -8.00 6.55 7.06
C ALA A 22 -7.71 6.96 8.51
N LYS A 23 -6.89 8.00 8.75
CA LYS A 23 -6.68 8.55 10.10
C LYS A 23 -7.97 9.11 10.69
N ASN A 24 -8.77 9.83 9.90
CA ASN A 24 -10.07 10.33 10.34
C ASN A 24 -11.06 9.20 10.70
N ALA A 25 -10.92 8.03 10.07
CA ALA A 25 -11.71 6.83 10.38
C ALA A 25 -11.15 6.01 11.57
N GLY A 26 -10.06 6.45 12.21
CA GLY A 26 -9.49 5.80 13.39
C GLY A 26 -8.47 4.69 13.12
N TYR A 27 -7.99 4.56 11.88
CA TYR A 27 -6.93 3.60 11.54
C TYR A 27 -5.54 4.13 11.90
N GLU A 28 -4.61 3.24 12.25
CA GLU A 28 -3.20 3.56 12.32
C GLU A 28 -2.61 3.53 10.90
N VAL A 29 -2.00 4.62 10.46
CA VAL A 29 -1.54 4.75 9.07
C VAL A 29 -0.06 5.11 9.01
N ARG A 30 0.69 4.44 8.12
CA ARG A 30 2.03 4.83 7.70
C ARG A 30 2.07 5.01 6.19
N THR A 31 2.43 6.20 5.74
CA THR A 31 2.61 6.53 4.32
C THR A 31 4.08 6.64 3.99
N THR A 32 4.50 6.13 2.84
CA THR A 32 5.86 6.31 2.31
C THR A 32 5.86 6.56 0.80
N GLY A 33 6.97 7.06 0.27
CA GLY A 33 7.23 7.21 -1.16
C GLY A 33 7.72 5.91 -1.79
N ALA A 34 8.66 6.04 -2.75
CA ALA A 34 9.18 4.90 -3.53
C ALA A 34 10.52 4.35 -3.00
N ASP A 35 11.07 4.90 -1.91
CA ASP A 35 12.33 4.40 -1.36
C ASP A 35 12.20 2.92 -0.94
N PRO A 36 13.06 2.01 -1.45
CA PRO A 36 12.93 0.59 -1.19
C PRO A 36 12.98 0.19 0.29
N LYS A 37 13.79 0.89 1.10
CA LYS A 37 13.93 0.58 2.54
C LYS A 37 12.67 1.00 3.28
N ASP A 38 12.13 2.17 2.97
CA ASP A 38 10.91 2.66 3.59
C ASP A 38 9.70 1.85 3.17
N VAL A 39 9.60 1.48 1.88
CA VAL A 39 8.56 0.58 1.36
C VAL A 39 8.57 -0.74 2.14
N ARG A 40 9.74 -1.37 2.31
CA ARG A 40 9.86 -2.61 3.06
C ARG A 40 9.47 -2.43 4.53
N THR A 41 9.90 -1.35 5.16
CA THR A 41 9.62 -1.05 6.56
C THR A 41 8.13 -0.80 6.81
N ALA A 42 7.49 0.02 5.98
CA ALA A 42 6.05 0.29 6.07
C ALA A 42 5.24 -0.98 5.81
N SER A 43 5.62 -1.74 4.79
CA SER A 43 4.95 -2.98 4.42
C SER A 43 5.07 -4.05 5.50
N ALA A 44 6.23 -4.18 6.17
CA ALA A 44 6.39 -5.13 7.26
C ALA A 44 5.51 -4.78 8.49
N TRP A 45 5.24 -3.49 8.70
CA TRP A 45 4.45 -2.98 9.82
C TRP A 45 2.93 -3.06 9.60
N GLY A 46 2.46 -2.84 8.37
CA GLY A 46 1.03 -2.78 8.06
C GLY A 46 0.36 -4.16 7.98
N ASP A 47 -0.88 -4.23 8.48
CA ASP A 47 -1.79 -5.37 8.28
C ASP A 47 -2.34 -5.35 6.84
N PHE A 48 -2.63 -4.15 6.34
CA PHE A 48 -3.03 -3.89 4.95
C PHE A 48 -2.01 -2.98 4.25
N ILE A 49 -1.77 -3.25 2.97
CA ILE A 49 -0.87 -2.46 2.12
C ILE A 49 -1.68 -1.91 0.94
N ILE A 50 -1.66 -0.60 0.76
CA ILE A 50 -2.31 0.10 -0.37
C ILE A 50 -1.24 0.67 -1.28
N LEU A 51 -1.29 0.35 -2.57
CA LEU A 51 -0.36 0.86 -3.57
C LEU A 51 -1.01 2.02 -4.35
N THR A 52 -0.64 3.25 -4.01
CA THR A 52 -1.05 4.49 -4.69
C THR A 52 0.08 5.07 -5.51
N ILE A 53 0.60 4.25 -6.42
CA ILE A 53 1.74 4.56 -7.29
C ILE A 53 1.31 4.61 -8.76
N PRO A 54 2.07 5.31 -9.62
CA PRO A 54 1.87 5.23 -11.06
C PRO A 54 1.98 3.78 -11.55
N ALA A 55 1.24 3.44 -12.61
CA ALA A 55 1.25 2.08 -13.17
C ALA A 55 2.66 1.60 -13.58
N SER A 56 3.51 2.53 -14.05
CA SER A 56 4.90 2.26 -14.42
C SER A 56 5.77 1.81 -13.25
N ALA A 57 5.45 2.18 -12.01
CA ALA A 57 6.22 1.85 -10.81
C ALA A 57 5.76 0.54 -10.13
N ARG A 58 4.73 -0.12 -10.66
CA ARG A 58 4.08 -1.28 -10.03
C ARG A 58 5.05 -2.43 -9.77
N GLN A 59 5.84 -2.82 -10.77
CA GLN A 59 6.74 -3.96 -10.65
C GLN A 59 7.83 -3.72 -9.61
N ASP A 60 8.39 -2.51 -9.56
CA ASP A 60 9.44 -2.18 -8.60
C ASP A 60 8.89 -2.10 -7.18
N ALA A 61 7.69 -1.56 -6.99
CA ALA A 61 7.01 -1.61 -5.70
C ALA A 61 6.80 -3.06 -5.25
N ILE A 62 6.27 -3.94 -6.11
CA ILE A 62 6.06 -5.36 -5.77
C ILE A 62 7.37 -6.05 -5.37
N LYS A 63 8.46 -5.83 -6.12
CA LYS A 63 9.80 -6.36 -5.76
C LYS A 63 10.25 -5.89 -4.37
N ASN A 64 9.98 -4.63 -4.05
CA ASN A 64 10.37 -4.01 -2.79
C ASN A 64 9.49 -4.42 -1.59
N LEU A 65 8.24 -4.86 -1.83
CA LEU A 65 7.37 -5.44 -0.80
C LEU A 65 7.92 -6.75 -0.20
N GLY A 66 8.75 -7.48 -0.95
CA GLY A 66 9.32 -8.78 -0.57
C GLY A 66 8.43 -9.97 -0.96
N ALA A 67 9.06 -11.09 -1.34
CA ALA A 67 8.41 -12.28 -1.92
C ALA A 67 7.35 -12.95 -1.03
N THR A 68 7.35 -12.71 0.28
CA THR A 68 6.42 -13.33 1.24
C THR A 68 5.03 -12.71 1.29
N ARG A 69 4.78 -11.59 0.59
CA ARG A 69 3.49 -10.87 0.64
C ARG A 69 2.79 -10.73 -0.72
N TYR A 70 3.34 -11.34 -1.76
CA TYR A 70 2.73 -11.40 -3.10
C TYR A 70 2.52 -12.87 -3.49
N GLY A 71 1.42 -13.45 -3.02
CA GLY A 71 1.07 -14.86 -3.23
C GLY A 71 -0.43 -15.05 -3.24
N ALA A 72 -0.93 -15.75 -4.26
CA ALA A 72 -2.29 -15.77 -4.75
C ALA A 72 -3.35 -16.49 -3.88
N ASP A 73 -3.16 -16.65 -2.56
CA ASP A 73 -4.08 -17.48 -1.74
C ASP A 73 -4.25 -16.99 -0.29
N ILE A 74 -4.15 -15.68 -0.08
CA ILE A 74 -4.51 -15.04 1.18
C ILE A 74 -5.29 -13.79 0.80
N GLY A 75 -6.45 -13.55 1.43
CA GLY A 75 -7.40 -12.53 1.02
C GLY A 75 -6.81 -11.10 0.99
N PHE A 76 -6.15 -10.75 -0.10
CA PHE A 76 -5.64 -9.41 -0.37
C PHE A 76 -6.57 -8.72 -1.36
N LYS A 77 -7.30 -7.69 -0.89
CA LYS A 77 -8.04 -6.81 -1.79
C LYS A 77 -7.15 -5.65 -2.21
N VAL A 78 -6.39 -5.84 -3.29
CA VAL A 78 -5.74 -4.72 -3.99
C VAL A 78 -6.86 -3.92 -4.67
N VAL A 79 -7.29 -2.82 -4.05
CA VAL A 79 -8.23 -1.88 -4.67
C VAL A 79 -7.43 -0.96 -5.59
N TRP A 80 -7.53 -1.20 -6.89
CA TRP A 80 -6.96 -0.31 -7.89
C TRP A 80 -8.03 0.73 -8.31
N LEU A 81 -7.78 2.00 -7.98
CA LEU A 81 -8.59 3.12 -8.48
C LEU A 81 -8.05 3.56 -9.86
N GLY A 82 -8.45 2.82 -10.89
CA GLY A 82 -8.16 3.11 -12.30
C GLY A 82 -8.75 2.03 -13.19
N LYS A 83 -8.93 2.27 -14.49
CA LYS A 83 -9.54 1.31 -15.41
C LYS A 83 -8.78 -0.02 -15.52
N GLU A 84 -9.43 -1.09 -15.09
CA GLU A 84 -9.06 -2.49 -15.27
C GLU A 84 -8.39 -2.74 -16.64
N VAL A 85 -7.10 -3.08 -16.64
CA VAL A 85 -6.43 -3.67 -17.79
C VAL A 85 -6.28 -5.15 -17.48
N ARG A 86 -7.16 -5.95 -18.08
CA ARG A 86 -6.99 -7.41 -18.14
C ARG A 86 -5.86 -7.74 -19.14
N PRO A 87 -5.12 -8.83 -18.92
CA PRO A 87 -4.05 -9.27 -19.81
C PRO A 87 -4.52 -9.49 -21.25
#